data_AF-Q6EEA4-F1
#
_entry.id   AF-Q6EEA4-F1
#
_cell.length_a   1.000
_cell.length_b   1.000
_cell.length_c   1.000
_cell.angle_alpha   90.00
_cell.angle_beta   90.00
_cell.angle_gamma   90.00
#
_symmetry.space_group_name_H-M   'P 1'
#
loop_
_entity.id
_entity.type
_entity.pdbx_description
1 polymer ?
#
loop_
_entity_poly.entity_id
_entity_poly.type
_entity_poly.pdbx_seq_one_letter_code
_entity_poly.pdbx_strand_id
1 'polypeptide(L)'
;LPLKTSFSGNWKLPDNFDSRTQWPNCPTIREIRDQGSCGSCWAFGAVESMSDRVCVHSGGKQNVEVSAEDLLSCCGFECGMGCNGGYPSGAWQYWTEKGLVSGGLYGSGIGCRPYTIPPCEHHVNGSRPSCSGEGGDTPKCVQKCDSGYTPAYEKDKIYGQSAYSVPSSPESIMEEIYKDGPVEGAFTVYEDFLLYKSGVYQHHTGEAVGGHAIKILGWGIENNT
;
A
#
# COMPACT_ATOMS: atom_id res chain seq x y z
N LEU A 1 3.04 -17.15 -0.13
CA LEU A 1 3.22 -16.28 1.07
C LEU A 1 3.20 -17.20 2.27
N PRO A 2 4.09 -17.03 3.26
CA PRO A 2 4.17 -17.95 4.40
C PRO A 2 3.07 -17.74 5.43
N LEU A 3 2.87 -18.76 6.28
CA LEU A 3 2.07 -18.69 7.51
C LEU A 3 2.89 -17.97 8.60
N LYS A 4 2.21 -17.19 9.46
CA LYS A 4 2.81 -16.51 10.61
C LYS A 4 3.70 -17.47 11.42
N THR A 5 5.01 -17.23 11.42
CA THR A 5 5.94 -17.92 12.32
C THR A 5 5.98 -17.16 13.65
N SER A 6 6.07 -17.89 14.76
CA SER A 6 6.11 -17.27 16.09
C SER A 6 7.29 -16.30 16.21
N PHE A 7 7.06 -15.08 16.73
CA PHE A 7 8.11 -14.15 17.12
C PHE A 7 9.02 -14.81 18.17
N SER A 8 10.16 -15.34 17.73
CA SER A 8 11.22 -15.77 18.62
C SER A 8 12.10 -14.55 18.83
N GLY A 9 11.93 -13.83 19.95
CA GLY A 9 12.62 -12.56 20.27
C GLY A 9 14.14 -12.65 20.43
N ASN A 10 14.82 -13.34 19.52
CA ASN A 10 16.24 -13.66 19.47
C ASN A 10 16.91 -13.17 18.18
N TRP A 11 16.22 -12.36 17.36
CA TRP A 11 16.78 -11.78 16.14
C TRP A 11 17.58 -10.53 16.50
N LYS A 12 18.88 -10.53 16.14
CA LYS A 12 19.68 -9.30 16.16
C LYS A 12 19.38 -8.51 14.89
N LEU A 13 18.38 -7.64 14.98
CA LEU A 13 17.99 -6.73 13.89
C LEU A 13 19.04 -5.61 13.73
N PRO A 14 19.27 -5.12 12.50
CA PRO A 14 20.16 -4.00 12.27
C PRO A 14 19.55 -2.68 12.77
N ASP A 15 20.40 -1.71 13.12
CA ASP A 15 19.95 -0.37 13.53
C ASP A 15 19.27 0.40 12.39
N ASN A 16 19.61 0.06 11.14
CA ASN A 16 19.03 0.64 9.94
C ASN A 16 18.69 -0.46 8.95
N PHE A 17 17.51 -0.36 8.34
CA PHE A 17 17.05 -1.30 7.33
C PHE A 17 16.21 -0.57 6.28
N ASP A 18 16.48 -0.87 5.02
CA ASP A 18 15.73 -0.34 3.90
C ASP A 18 15.43 -1.47 2.92
N SER A 19 14.14 -1.81 2.79
CA SER A 19 13.67 -2.88 1.90
C SER A 19 14.13 -2.69 0.45
N ARG A 20 14.33 -1.44 -0.01
CA ARG A 20 14.80 -1.11 -1.37
C ARG A 20 16.25 -1.53 -1.62
N THR A 21 17.04 -1.62 -0.55
CA THR A 21 18.44 -2.08 -0.60
C THR A 21 18.54 -3.57 -0.35
N GLN A 22 17.69 -4.12 0.53
CA GLN A 22 17.62 -5.56 0.83
C GLN A 22 17.10 -6.38 -0.37
N TRP A 23 16.10 -5.87 -1.09
CA TRP A 23 15.50 -6.54 -2.24
C TRP A 23 15.58 -5.66 -3.51
N PRO A 24 16.79 -5.46 -4.07
CA PRO A 24 16.99 -4.55 -5.20
C PRO A 24 16.33 -5.02 -6.49
N ASN A 25 16.03 -6.33 -6.59
CA ASN A 25 15.35 -6.94 -7.73
C ASN A 25 13.81 -6.81 -7.66
N CYS A 26 13.27 -6.14 -6.64
CA CYS A 26 11.85 -5.87 -6.47
C CYS A 26 11.55 -4.38 -6.70
N PRO A 27 11.27 -3.97 -7.95
CA PRO A 27 11.13 -2.55 -8.31
C PRO A 27 9.93 -1.88 -7.64
N THR A 28 8.87 -2.63 -7.32
CA THR A 28 7.65 -2.12 -6.67
C THR A 28 7.92 -1.49 -5.30
N ILE A 29 9.00 -1.90 -4.61
CA ILE A 29 9.37 -1.35 -3.31
C ILE A 29 9.78 0.13 -3.43
N ARG A 30 10.29 0.53 -4.60
CA ARG A 30 10.71 1.90 -4.91
C ARG A 30 9.60 2.75 -5.51
N GLU A 31 8.51 2.12 -5.93
CA GLU A 31 7.40 2.79 -6.59
C GLU A 31 6.60 3.62 -5.59
N ILE A 32 6.33 4.87 -5.94
CA ILE A 32 5.41 5.75 -5.21
C ILE A 32 4.20 5.97 -6.11
N ARG A 33 3.01 5.71 -5.58
CA ARG A 33 1.75 5.85 -6.30
C ARG A 33 0.99 7.11 -5.86
N ASP A 34 -0.11 7.40 -6.54
CA ASP A 34 -0.95 8.57 -6.29
C ASP A 34 -2.42 8.14 -6.22
N GLN A 35 -3.07 8.35 -5.07
CA GLN A 35 -4.48 8.01 -4.86
C GLN A 35 -5.45 9.00 -5.53
N GLY A 36 -4.95 10.11 -6.08
CA GLY A 36 -5.77 11.16 -6.64
C GLY A 36 -6.71 11.79 -5.60
N SER A 37 -7.84 12.32 -6.07
CA SER A 37 -8.89 12.90 -5.21
C SER A 37 -9.88 11.83 -4.72
N CYS A 38 -9.36 10.83 -4.01
CA CYS A 38 -10.11 9.70 -3.49
C CYS A 38 -9.44 9.20 -2.21
N GLY A 39 -10.20 9.00 -1.13
CA GLY A 39 -9.71 8.49 0.16
C GLY A 39 -9.43 6.98 0.14
N SER A 40 -8.65 6.52 -0.83
CA SER A 40 -8.31 5.10 -1.02
C SER A 40 -6.96 4.68 -0.43
N CYS A 41 -6.37 5.47 0.47
CA CYS A 41 -5.09 5.15 1.11
C CYS A 41 -5.04 3.72 1.71
N TRP A 42 -6.15 3.26 2.29
CA TRP A 42 -6.33 1.90 2.84
C TRP A 42 -6.19 0.78 1.79
N ALA A 43 -6.47 1.09 0.52
CA ALA A 43 -6.27 0.16 -0.58
C ALA A 43 -4.83 0.26 -1.11
N PHE A 44 -4.26 1.46 -1.13
CA PHE A 44 -2.90 1.71 -1.62
C PHE A 44 -1.83 1.08 -0.72
N GLY A 45 -1.86 1.36 0.59
CA GLY A 45 -0.92 0.75 1.54
C GLY A 45 -0.93 -0.78 1.47
N ALA A 46 -2.13 -1.36 1.33
CA ALA A 46 -2.33 -2.78 1.12
C ALA A 46 -1.69 -3.27 -0.19
N VAL A 47 -2.12 -2.79 -1.37
CA VAL A 47 -1.65 -3.35 -2.65
C VAL A 47 -0.19 -3.06 -2.94
N GLU A 48 0.37 -1.96 -2.43
CA GLU A 48 1.79 -1.68 -2.53
C GLU A 48 2.59 -2.71 -1.72
N SER A 49 2.20 -2.97 -0.48
CA SER A 49 2.84 -3.99 0.37
C SER A 49 2.64 -5.40 -0.20
N MET A 50 1.46 -5.72 -0.76
CA MET A 50 1.20 -7.00 -1.42
C MET A 50 2.08 -7.19 -2.65
N SER A 51 2.22 -6.16 -3.49
CA SER A 51 3.10 -6.17 -4.68
C SER A 51 4.55 -6.48 -4.28
N ASP A 52 5.02 -5.79 -3.23
CA ASP A 52 6.36 -5.98 -2.68
C ASP A 52 6.56 -7.42 -2.17
N ARG A 53 5.60 -7.93 -1.38
CA ARG A 53 5.65 -9.28 -0.82
C ARG A 53 5.58 -10.37 -1.88
N VAL A 54 4.82 -10.18 -2.96
CA VAL A 54 4.81 -11.11 -4.10
C VAL A 54 6.20 -11.23 -4.70
N CYS A 55 6.91 -10.12 -4.86
CA CYS A 55 8.28 -10.14 -5.35
C CYS A 55 9.26 -10.76 -4.35
N VAL A 56 9.24 -10.31 -3.10
CA VAL A 56 10.14 -10.78 -2.04
C VAL A 56 10.04 -12.30 -1.88
N HIS A 57 8.82 -12.84 -1.75
CA HIS A 57 8.61 -14.27 -1.53
C HIS A 57 8.78 -15.13 -2.77
N SER A 58 8.75 -14.54 -3.97
CA SER A 58 9.11 -15.26 -5.20
C SER A 58 10.62 -15.23 -5.48
N GLY A 59 11.41 -14.54 -4.64
CA GLY A 59 12.84 -14.32 -4.87
C GLY A 59 13.12 -13.48 -6.11
N GLY A 60 12.27 -12.48 -6.39
CA GLY A 60 12.40 -11.60 -7.55
C GLY A 60 11.84 -12.16 -8.86
N LYS A 61 11.21 -13.35 -8.84
CA LYS A 61 10.69 -14.01 -10.05
C LYS A 61 9.35 -13.47 -10.51
N GLN A 62 8.53 -12.95 -9.59
CA GLN A 62 7.24 -12.35 -9.88
C GLN A 62 7.30 -10.87 -9.50
N ASN A 63 7.17 -10.00 -10.50
CA ASN A 63 7.13 -8.56 -10.31
C ASN A 63 5.81 -8.07 -10.90
N VAL A 64 4.88 -7.71 -10.03
CA VAL A 64 3.53 -7.32 -10.43
C VAL A 64 3.05 -6.18 -9.57
N GLU A 65 2.48 -5.19 -10.22
CA GLU A 65 1.72 -4.13 -9.57
C GLU A 65 0.32 -4.68 -9.29
N VAL A 66 -0.01 -4.91 -8.02
CA VAL A 66 -1.35 -5.33 -7.62
C VAL A 66 -2.30 -4.13 -7.74
N SER A 67 -3.48 -4.38 -8.32
CA SER A 67 -4.44 -3.34 -8.69
C SER A 67 -5.12 -2.70 -7.47
N ALA A 68 -4.80 -1.44 -7.21
CA ALA A 68 -5.55 -0.62 -6.27
C ALA A 68 -7.01 -0.43 -6.73
N GLU A 69 -7.24 -0.36 -8.06
CA GLU A 69 -8.56 -0.21 -8.67
C GLU A 69 -9.48 -1.41 -8.36
N ASP A 70 -8.96 -2.63 -8.51
CA ASP A 70 -9.72 -3.85 -8.23
C ASP A 70 -10.12 -3.92 -6.76
N LEU A 71 -9.17 -3.66 -5.85
CA LEU A 71 -9.45 -3.67 -4.42
C LEU A 71 -10.45 -2.58 -4.02
N LEU A 72 -10.20 -1.34 -4.45
CA LEU A 72 -11.03 -0.16 -4.16
C LEU A 72 -12.47 -0.36 -4.60
N SER A 73 -12.68 -0.86 -5.82
CA SER A 73 -14.01 -0.93 -6.44
C SER A 73 -14.77 -2.21 -6.11
N CYS A 74 -14.08 -3.34 -5.90
CA CYS A 74 -14.71 -4.66 -5.79
C CYS A 74 -14.77 -5.26 -4.38
N CYS A 75 -14.08 -4.70 -3.39
CA CYS A 75 -14.18 -5.23 -2.01
C CYS A 75 -15.53 -4.91 -1.37
N GLY A 76 -16.12 -3.75 -1.68
CA GLY A 76 -17.40 -3.34 -1.10
C GLY A 76 -17.33 -3.15 0.42
N PHE A 77 -18.43 -3.48 1.11
CA PHE A 77 -18.61 -3.17 2.53
C PHE A 77 -17.62 -3.85 3.47
N GLU A 78 -17.00 -4.97 3.07
CA GLU A 78 -15.96 -5.65 3.85
C GLU A 78 -14.73 -4.77 4.07
N CYS A 79 -14.41 -3.90 3.10
CA CYS A 79 -13.33 -2.94 3.19
C CYS A 79 -13.78 -1.52 3.55
N GLY A 80 -15.08 -1.25 3.67
CA GLY A 80 -15.62 0.08 4.00
C GLY A 80 -16.33 0.77 2.84
N MET A 81 -16.03 2.05 2.60
CA MET A 81 -16.80 2.95 1.72
C MET A 81 -15.99 3.49 0.53
N GLY A 82 -15.07 2.68 0.02
CA GLY A 82 -14.31 2.98 -1.20
C GLY A 82 -13.48 4.26 -1.07
N CYS A 83 -13.79 5.25 -1.91
CA CYS A 83 -13.15 6.57 -1.87
C CYS A 83 -13.49 7.40 -0.62
N ASN A 84 -14.42 6.95 0.22
CA ASN A 84 -14.81 7.67 1.45
C ASN A 84 -14.19 7.03 2.70
N GLY A 85 -13.05 6.36 2.53
CA GLY A 85 -12.33 5.65 3.58
C GLY A 85 -12.66 4.16 3.66
N GLY A 86 -11.78 3.43 4.33
CA GLY A 86 -11.87 1.98 4.43
C GLY A 86 -10.98 1.39 5.51
N TYR A 87 -11.03 0.07 5.62
CA TYR A 87 -10.36 -0.72 6.65
C TYR A 87 -9.20 -1.50 6.04
N PRO A 88 -7.94 -1.19 6.40
CA PRO A 88 -6.77 -1.95 5.98
C PRO A 88 -6.93 -3.46 6.23
N SER A 89 -7.44 -3.87 7.39
CA SER A 89 -7.65 -5.30 7.69
C SER A 89 -8.59 -5.99 6.70
N GLY A 90 -9.64 -5.30 6.25
CA GLY A 90 -10.56 -5.81 5.23
C GLY A 90 -9.88 -6.01 3.88
N ALA A 91 -8.95 -5.12 3.51
CA ALA A 91 -8.19 -5.24 2.27
C ALA A 91 -7.33 -6.51 2.21
N TRP A 92 -6.59 -6.79 3.29
CA TRP A 92 -5.78 -8.01 3.37
C TRP A 92 -6.65 -9.27 3.40
N GLN A 93 -7.78 -9.24 4.11
CA GLN A 93 -8.75 -10.33 4.12
C GLN A 93 -9.27 -10.62 2.70
N TYR A 94 -9.71 -9.58 1.98
CA TYR A 94 -10.20 -9.69 0.61
C TYR A 94 -9.16 -10.30 -0.34
N TRP A 95 -7.89 -9.90 -0.20
CA TRP A 95 -6.81 -10.47 -0.98
C TRP A 95 -6.62 -11.98 -0.74
N THR A 96 -6.85 -12.47 0.48
CA THR A 96 -6.79 -13.92 0.77
C THR A 96 -7.99 -14.68 0.23
N GLU A 97 -9.19 -14.10 0.29
CA GLU A 97 -10.44 -14.81 -0.04
C GLU A 97 -10.82 -14.73 -1.52
N LYS A 98 -10.61 -13.56 -2.13
CA LYS A 98 -11.05 -13.24 -3.50
C LYS A 98 -9.89 -12.98 -4.44
N GLY A 99 -8.72 -12.64 -3.90
CA GLY A 99 -7.55 -12.26 -4.69
C GLY A 99 -7.73 -10.92 -5.38
N LEU A 100 -6.64 -10.41 -5.94
CA LEU A 100 -6.59 -9.13 -6.64
C LEU A 100 -5.85 -9.30 -7.96
N VAL A 101 -6.35 -8.67 -9.02
CA VAL A 101 -5.67 -8.70 -10.32
C VAL A 101 -4.50 -7.70 -10.36
N SER A 102 -3.67 -7.77 -11.39
CA SER A 102 -2.65 -6.77 -11.66
C SER A 102 -3.25 -5.44 -12.13
N GLY A 103 -2.55 -4.33 -11.89
CA GLY A 103 -3.00 -3.00 -12.26
C GLY A 103 -2.07 -1.92 -11.75
N GLY A 104 -1.49 -1.15 -12.67
CA GLY A 104 -0.56 -0.09 -12.35
C GLY A 104 -1.18 1.30 -12.25
N LEU A 105 -0.32 2.31 -12.40
CA LEU A 105 -0.69 3.73 -12.30
C LEU A 105 -1.74 4.17 -13.33
N TYR A 106 -2.37 5.32 -13.05
CA TYR A 106 -3.28 5.98 -13.98
C TYR A 106 -2.65 6.21 -15.35
N GLY A 107 -3.35 5.81 -16.41
CA GLY A 107 -2.91 5.99 -17.79
C GLY A 107 -1.69 5.15 -18.21
N SER A 108 -1.20 4.25 -17.37
CA SER A 108 -0.02 3.42 -17.66
C SER A 108 -0.31 2.30 -18.68
N GLY A 109 -1.54 1.79 -18.72
CA GLY A 109 -1.89 0.58 -19.46
C GLY A 109 -1.21 -0.69 -18.92
N ILE A 110 -0.67 -0.66 -17.69
CA ILE A 110 0.03 -1.77 -17.07
C ILE A 110 -0.95 -2.61 -16.24
N GLY A 111 -0.97 -3.92 -16.50
CA GLY A 111 -1.78 -4.87 -15.76
C GLY A 111 -3.23 -4.98 -16.25
N CYS A 112 -4.01 -5.83 -15.59
CA CYS A 112 -5.40 -6.11 -15.92
C CYS A 112 -6.29 -4.89 -15.70
N ARG A 113 -6.18 -4.22 -14.55
CA ARG A 113 -6.99 -3.06 -14.15
C ARG A 113 -6.13 -1.93 -13.59
N PRO A 114 -5.51 -1.10 -14.45
CA PRO A 114 -4.84 0.12 -14.02
C PRO A 114 -5.78 1.07 -13.27
N TYR A 115 -5.21 1.93 -12.44
CA TYR A 115 -5.98 2.91 -11.66
C TYR A 115 -6.72 3.89 -12.57
N THR A 116 -8.00 4.17 -12.28
CA THR A 116 -8.85 5.00 -13.15
C THR A 116 -8.97 6.45 -12.70
N ILE A 117 -8.58 6.76 -11.46
CA ILE A 117 -8.66 8.10 -10.89
C ILE A 117 -7.36 8.85 -11.23
N PRO A 118 -7.44 10.06 -11.83
CA PRO A 118 -6.26 10.80 -12.24
C PRO A 118 -5.47 11.34 -11.03
N PRO A 119 -4.13 11.46 -11.16
CA PRO A 119 -3.29 12.04 -10.12
C PRO A 119 -3.55 13.55 -9.98
N CYS A 120 -3.26 14.08 -8.79
CA CYS A 120 -3.41 15.50 -8.47
C CYS A 120 -2.31 15.97 -7.52
N GLU A 121 -2.15 17.29 -7.35
CA GLU A 121 -1.17 17.83 -6.42
C GLU A 121 -1.70 17.83 -4.98
N HIS A 122 -1.02 17.08 -4.12
CA HIS A 122 -1.33 16.92 -2.69
C HIS A 122 -0.60 17.98 -1.86
N HIS A 123 -1.30 19.04 -1.46
CA HIS A 123 -0.80 20.11 -0.57
C HIS A 123 0.48 20.82 -1.05
N VAL A 124 0.80 20.74 -2.34
CA VAL A 124 1.95 21.39 -2.97
C VAL A 124 1.53 22.05 -4.28
N ASN A 125 2.34 23.01 -4.74
CA ASN A 125 2.19 23.59 -6.06
C ASN A 125 2.89 22.70 -7.09
N GLY A 126 2.24 22.45 -8.24
CA GLY A 126 2.79 21.64 -9.31
C GLY A 126 2.03 21.84 -10.63
N SER A 127 2.32 20.99 -11.61
CA SER A 127 1.75 21.06 -12.95
C SER A 127 0.43 20.29 -13.10
N ARG A 128 0.10 19.41 -12.15
CA ARG A 128 -1.18 18.68 -12.14
C ARG A 128 -2.27 19.54 -11.48
N PRO A 129 -3.57 19.20 -11.67
CA PRO A 129 -4.65 19.86 -10.94
C PRO A 129 -4.46 19.68 -9.43
N SER A 130 -4.88 20.65 -8.62
CA SER A 130 -4.96 20.48 -7.17
C SER A 130 -6.02 19.44 -6.82
N CYS A 131 -5.75 18.61 -5.80
CA CYS A 131 -6.73 17.64 -5.34
C CYS A 131 -7.97 18.33 -4.75
N SER A 132 -9.17 17.89 -5.14
CA SER A 132 -10.44 18.50 -4.72
C SER A 132 -11.02 17.92 -3.43
N GLY A 133 -10.22 17.12 -2.70
CA GLY A 133 -10.61 16.41 -1.48
C GLY A 133 -10.66 14.89 -1.67
N GLU A 134 -10.67 14.16 -0.56
CA GLU A 134 -10.66 12.69 -0.50
C GLU A 134 -12.07 12.08 -0.41
N GLY A 135 -13.08 12.72 -1.01
CA GLY A 135 -14.46 12.25 -1.04
C GLY A 135 -14.99 12.25 -2.47
N GLY A 136 -15.84 11.28 -2.80
CA GLY A 136 -16.39 11.17 -4.16
C GLY A 136 -16.95 9.80 -4.50
N ASP A 137 -17.38 9.67 -5.76
CA ASP A 137 -17.89 8.43 -6.31
C ASP A 137 -16.76 7.41 -6.44
N THR A 138 -16.95 6.25 -5.82
CA THR A 138 -16.05 5.11 -6.02
C THR A 138 -16.29 4.53 -7.41
N PRO A 139 -15.24 4.25 -8.21
CA PRO A 139 -15.39 3.53 -9.48
C PRO A 139 -16.19 2.24 -9.30
N LYS A 140 -17.01 1.89 -10.28
CA LYS A 140 -17.79 0.66 -10.22
C LYS A 140 -16.87 -0.56 -10.32
N CYS A 141 -17.17 -1.60 -9.55
CA CYS A 141 -16.49 -2.89 -9.72
C CYS A 141 -16.73 -3.41 -11.15
N VAL A 142 -15.63 -3.61 -11.88
CA VAL A 142 -15.63 -4.25 -13.20
C VAL A 142 -14.71 -5.46 -13.14
N GLN A 143 -15.29 -6.66 -13.16
CA GLN A 143 -14.57 -7.93 -13.13
C GLN A 143 -14.13 -8.34 -14.55
N LYS A 144 -13.38 -7.44 -15.19
CA LYS A 144 -12.85 -7.60 -16.54
C LYS A 144 -11.60 -6.77 -16.71
N CYS A 145 -10.57 -7.33 -17.34
CA CYS A 145 -9.37 -6.58 -17.69
C CYS A 145 -9.62 -5.59 -18.84
N ASP A 146 -8.77 -4.58 -18.92
CA ASP A 146 -8.74 -3.64 -20.03
C ASP A 146 -8.52 -4.33 -21.37
N SER A 147 -9.02 -3.69 -22.44
CA SER A 147 -8.93 -4.25 -23.78
C SER A 147 -7.48 -4.44 -24.22
N GLY A 148 -7.17 -5.61 -24.77
CA GLY A 148 -5.81 -5.96 -25.21
C GLY A 148 -4.94 -6.59 -24.12
N TYR A 149 -5.38 -6.60 -22.86
CA TYR A 149 -4.69 -7.32 -21.80
C TYR A 149 -4.98 -8.82 -21.84
N THR A 150 -3.96 -9.62 -21.55
CA THR A 150 -4.07 -11.05 -21.29
C THR A 150 -3.15 -11.40 -20.12
N PRO A 151 -3.55 -12.27 -19.17
CA PRO A 151 -4.70 -13.19 -19.22
C PRO A 151 -6.05 -12.55 -18.86
N ALA A 152 -7.12 -13.36 -18.82
CA ALA A 152 -8.45 -12.91 -18.39
C ALA A 152 -8.49 -12.61 -16.89
N TYR A 153 -9.42 -11.76 -16.44
CA TYR A 153 -9.55 -11.27 -15.05
C TYR A 153 -9.39 -12.36 -13.99
N GLU A 154 -10.18 -13.43 -14.05
CA GLU A 154 -10.12 -14.54 -13.08
C GLU A 154 -8.77 -15.27 -13.07
N LYS A 155 -8.07 -15.31 -14.21
CA LYS A 155 -6.75 -15.95 -14.34
C LYS A 155 -5.60 -15.03 -13.93
N ASP A 156 -5.87 -13.73 -13.80
CA ASP A 156 -4.88 -12.73 -13.37
C ASP A 156 -4.89 -12.51 -11.84
N LYS A 157 -5.85 -13.12 -11.14
CA LYS A 157 -5.98 -13.00 -9.68
C LYS A 157 -4.75 -13.55 -8.95
N ILE A 158 -4.18 -12.71 -8.10
CA ILE A 158 -3.09 -13.00 -7.17
C ILE A 158 -3.69 -13.12 -5.77
N TYR A 159 -3.39 -14.20 -5.06
CA TYR A 159 -3.98 -14.51 -3.76
C TYR A 159 -2.98 -14.39 -2.62
N GLY A 160 -3.44 -13.78 -1.53
CA GLY A 160 -2.80 -13.86 -0.23
C GLY A 160 -2.91 -15.27 0.37
N GLN A 161 -1.89 -15.75 1.10
CA GLN A 161 -2.07 -17.00 1.87
C GLN A 161 -2.79 -16.74 3.20
N SER A 162 -2.48 -15.63 3.86
CA SER A 162 -3.08 -15.25 5.14
C SER A 162 -3.03 -13.75 5.35
N ALA A 163 -3.92 -13.25 6.20
CA ALA A 163 -3.98 -11.88 6.69
C ALA A 163 -3.90 -11.91 8.22
N TYR A 164 -3.07 -11.04 8.81
CA TYR A 164 -2.87 -11.00 10.26
C TYR A 164 -2.38 -9.62 10.71
N SER A 165 -2.64 -9.29 11.98
CA SER A 165 -2.04 -8.12 12.61
C SER A 165 -0.68 -8.45 13.21
N VAL A 166 0.26 -7.53 13.00
CA VAL A 166 1.54 -7.49 13.72
C VAL A 166 1.29 -6.85 15.09
N PRO A 167 1.87 -7.38 16.18
CA PRO A 167 1.80 -6.72 17.49
C PRO A 167 2.31 -5.28 17.41
N SER A 168 1.69 -4.40 18.21
CA SER A 168 2.06 -2.98 18.27
C SER A 168 3.35 -2.76 19.09
N SER A 169 4.45 -3.39 18.69
CA SER A 169 5.79 -3.19 19.23
C SER A 169 6.80 -2.93 18.10
N PRO A 170 7.73 -1.98 18.27
CA PRO A 170 8.76 -1.71 17.27
C PRO A 170 9.51 -2.98 16.85
N GLU A 171 9.88 -3.83 17.81
CA GLU A 171 10.65 -5.04 17.55
C GLU A 171 9.89 -6.03 16.67
N SER A 172 8.59 -6.23 16.91
CA SER A 172 7.78 -7.14 16.10
C SER A 172 7.53 -6.60 14.69
N ILE A 173 7.35 -5.27 14.55
CA ILE A 173 7.18 -4.62 13.24
C ILE A 173 8.48 -4.68 12.45
N MET A 174 9.62 -4.38 13.09
CA MET A 174 10.93 -4.48 12.46
C MET A 174 11.24 -5.93 12.05
N GLU A 175 10.95 -6.92 12.91
CA GLU A 175 11.16 -8.34 12.59
C GLU A 175 10.30 -8.80 11.40
N GLU A 176 9.03 -8.38 11.36
CA GLU A 176 8.11 -8.67 10.24
C GLU A 176 8.65 -8.08 8.93
N ILE A 177 9.02 -6.79 8.93
CA ILE A 177 9.55 -6.12 7.74
C ILE A 177 10.86 -6.77 7.29
N TYR A 178 11.74 -7.11 8.24
CA TYR A 178 13.05 -7.72 7.96
C TYR A 178 12.93 -9.06 7.24
N LYS A 179 11.95 -9.89 7.65
CA LYS A 179 11.80 -11.26 7.15
C LYS A 179 10.92 -11.33 5.91
N ASP A 180 9.80 -10.64 5.96
CA ASP A 180 8.69 -10.85 5.02
C ASP A 180 8.44 -9.63 4.12
N GLY A 181 9.18 -8.53 4.32
CA GLY A 181 9.11 -7.32 3.51
C GLY A 181 8.07 -6.30 4.00
N PRO A 182 7.85 -5.22 3.23
CA PRO A 182 7.02 -4.08 3.65
C PRO A 182 5.65 -4.47 4.19
N VAL A 183 5.17 -3.68 5.16
CA VAL A 183 3.86 -3.86 5.82
C VAL A 183 3.00 -2.62 5.63
N GLU A 184 1.68 -2.80 5.74
CA GLU A 184 0.76 -1.67 5.86
C GLU A 184 0.60 -1.25 7.32
N GLY A 185 0.58 0.05 7.56
CA GLY A 185 0.26 0.67 8.84
C GLY A 185 -0.70 1.84 8.66
N ALA A 186 -1.17 2.42 9.76
CA ALA A 186 -1.97 3.63 9.72
C ALA A 186 -1.62 4.54 10.89
N PHE A 187 -1.76 5.85 10.70
CA PHE A 187 -1.50 6.85 11.73
C PHE A 187 -2.47 8.04 11.58
N THR A 188 -2.59 8.84 12.63
CA THR A 188 -3.35 10.09 12.59
C THR A 188 -2.51 11.17 11.92
N VAL A 189 -3.06 11.76 10.86
CA VAL A 189 -2.49 12.93 10.19
C VAL A 189 -2.95 14.19 10.92
N TYR A 190 -2.00 15.07 11.17
CA TYR A 190 -2.23 16.42 11.70
C TYR A 190 -1.87 17.45 10.64
N GLU A 191 -2.38 18.68 10.77
CA GLU A 191 -2.18 19.73 9.76
C GLU A 191 -0.69 20.02 9.46
N ASP A 192 0.19 19.92 10.46
CA ASP A 192 1.63 20.13 10.29
C ASP A 192 2.30 19.02 9.45
N PHE A 193 1.77 17.80 9.45
CA PHE A 193 2.27 16.71 8.60
C PHE A 193 2.19 17.04 7.10
N LEU A 194 1.15 17.76 6.67
CA LEU A 194 0.95 18.14 5.27
C LEU A 194 2.06 19.08 4.76
N LEU A 195 2.79 19.71 5.67
CA LEU A 195 3.88 20.61 5.38
C LEU A 195 5.25 19.92 5.38
N TYR A 196 5.31 18.63 5.72
CA TYR A 196 6.54 17.86 5.82
C TYR A 196 7.40 17.96 4.54
N LYS A 197 8.72 18.05 4.72
CA LYS A 197 9.72 18.13 3.63
C LYS A 197 10.88 17.14 3.78
N SER A 198 11.41 16.99 4.99
CA SER A 198 12.57 16.14 5.27
C SER A 198 12.75 15.92 6.78
N GLY A 199 13.58 14.94 7.15
CA GLY A 199 13.93 14.61 8.54
C GLY A 199 12.98 13.59 9.16
N VAL A 200 12.97 13.51 10.49
CA VAL A 200 12.03 12.65 11.23
C VAL A 200 10.83 13.48 11.68
N TYR A 201 9.66 13.23 11.09
CA TYR A 201 8.43 13.94 11.46
C TYR A 201 8.06 13.64 12.92
N GLN A 202 7.76 14.70 13.67
CA GLN A 202 7.13 14.66 14.97
C GLN A 202 6.02 15.71 14.97
N HIS A 203 4.84 15.33 15.44
CA HIS A 203 3.74 16.28 15.57
C HIS A 203 4.06 17.33 16.63
N HIS A 204 3.87 18.61 16.29
CA HIS A 204 4.10 19.75 17.18
C HIS A 204 2.92 20.72 17.25
N THR A 205 2.17 20.89 16.14
CA THR A 205 1.11 21.91 16.04
C THR A 205 -0.01 21.47 15.09
N GLY A 206 -1.18 22.09 15.20
CA GLY A 206 -2.29 21.87 14.28
C GLY A 206 -3.23 20.75 14.72
N GLU A 207 -4.45 20.79 14.21
CA GLU A 207 -5.51 19.85 14.59
C GLU A 207 -5.38 18.51 13.86
N ALA A 208 -6.06 17.48 14.38
CA ALA A 208 -6.17 16.20 13.70
C ALA A 208 -7.03 16.34 12.43
N VAL A 209 -6.49 15.93 11.29
CA VAL A 209 -7.18 15.97 9.98
C VAL A 209 -7.94 14.66 9.73
N GLY A 210 -7.35 13.52 10.13
CA GLY A 210 -7.95 12.21 9.92
C GLY A 210 -6.94 11.07 10.08
N GLY A 211 -7.40 9.83 9.84
CA GLY A 211 -6.52 8.67 9.75
C GLY A 211 -6.02 8.47 8.31
N HIS A 212 -4.78 8.01 8.15
CA HIS A 212 -4.20 7.71 6.85
C HIS A 212 -3.41 6.40 6.91
N ALA A 213 -3.63 5.52 5.93
CA ALA A 213 -2.90 4.26 5.79
C ALA A 213 -1.68 4.45 4.89
N ILE A 214 -0.58 3.75 5.21
CA ILE A 214 0.72 3.88 4.56
C ILE A 214 1.42 2.53 4.44
N LYS A 215 2.46 2.49 3.60
CA LYS A 215 3.42 1.40 3.55
C LYS A 215 4.66 1.73 4.39
N ILE A 216 5.02 0.86 5.33
CA ILE A 216 6.27 0.91 6.08
C ILE A 216 7.26 -0.06 5.44
N LEU A 217 8.41 0.45 5.01
CA LEU A 217 9.41 -0.32 4.25
C LEU A 217 10.81 -0.33 4.90
N GLY A 218 10.96 0.20 6.11
CA GLY A 218 12.25 0.25 6.78
C GLY A 218 12.24 1.06 8.07
N TRP A 219 13.42 1.22 8.64
CA TRP A 219 13.70 2.03 9.83
C TRP A 219 15.15 2.50 9.81
N GLY A 220 15.47 3.47 10.65
CA GLY A 220 16.81 3.97 10.83
C GLY A 220 16.88 5.03 11.92
N ILE A 221 18.08 5.57 12.13
CA ILE A 221 18.35 6.64 13.09
C ILE A 221 18.94 7.82 12.33
N GLU A 222 18.34 8.99 12.46
CA GLU A 222 18.80 10.26 11.91
C GLU A 222 19.03 11.26 13.04
N ASN A 223 20.28 11.70 13.24
CA ASN A 223 20.65 12.67 14.30
C ASN A 223 20.26 12.26 15.74
N ASN A 224 20.30 10.96 16.05
CA ASN A 224 19.85 10.35 17.32
C ASN A 224 18.33 10.38 17.56
N THR A 225 17.55 10.58 16.50
CA THR A 225 16.09 10.42 16.45
C THR A 225 15.74 9.30 15.49
#